data_AF-A0A0J6XD95-F1
#
_entry.id   AF-A0A0J6XD95-F1
#
_cell.length_a   1.000
_cell.length_b   1.000
_cell.length_c   1.000
_cell.angle_alpha   90.00
_cell.angle_beta   90.00
_cell.angle_gamma   90.00
#
_symmetry.space_group_name_H-M   'P 1'
#
loop_
_entity.id
_entity.type
_entity.pdbx_description
1 polymer ?
#
loop_
_entity_poly.entity_id
_entity_poly.type
_entity_poly.pdbx_seq_one_letter_code
_entity_poly.pdbx_strand_id
1 'polypeptide(L)'
;MGLQSNGASILARFRELGITAYYSDRTDMSLVAVAVDPLSGPQVTFGGEGLTGRPPSELDPWIDRMADLGHELLFTSNGQPSFRDLGILLHLRPNGDRAYSRPIFLGGRWADMDWDALPIG
;
A
#
# COMPACT_ATOMS: atom_id res chain seq x y z
N MET A 1 -20.84 3.49 5.46
CA MET A 1 -19.70 4.13 4.76
C MET A 1 -19.47 5.49 5.38
N GLY A 2 -18.25 5.87 5.74
CA GLY A 2 -17.94 7.17 6.35
C GLY A 2 -16.64 7.72 5.79
N LEU A 3 -16.69 8.96 5.31
CA LEU A 3 -15.53 9.68 4.78
C LEU A 3 -14.84 10.42 5.94
N GLN A 4 -13.53 10.25 6.09
CA GLN A 4 -12.73 11.00 7.07
C GLN A 4 -11.60 11.73 6.35
N SER A 5 -11.33 12.98 6.72
CA SER A 5 -10.24 13.79 6.16
C SER A 5 -9.08 13.86 7.14
N ASN A 6 -7.84 13.79 6.63
CA ASN A 6 -6.61 14.02 7.41
C ASN A 6 -5.75 15.17 6.84
N GLY A 7 -6.35 16.09 6.07
CA GLY A 7 -5.67 17.29 5.55
C GLY A 7 -4.77 17.10 4.32
N ALA A 8 -4.65 15.89 3.78
CA ALA A 8 -4.00 15.61 2.49
C ALA A 8 -4.77 14.59 1.60
N SER A 9 -5.81 13.95 2.15
CA SER A 9 -6.66 12.98 1.46
C SER A 9 -7.95 12.72 2.24
N ILE A 10 -8.98 12.29 1.52
CA ILE A 10 -10.25 11.79 2.06
C ILE A 10 -10.22 10.26 1.99
N LEU A 11 -10.51 9.57 3.09
CA LEU A 11 -10.55 8.10 3.10
C LEU A 11 -11.97 7.54 3.19
N ALA A 12 -12.25 6.46 2.46
CA ALA A 12 -13.45 5.65 2.58
C ALA A 12 -13.09 4.24 3.05
N ARG A 13 -13.74 3.77 4.14
CA ARG A 13 -13.51 2.43 4.71
C ARG A 13 -14.64 1.47 4.34
N PHE A 14 -14.25 0.36 3.73
CA PHE A 14 -15.10 -0.80 3.43
C PHE A 14 -14.75 -1.92 4.42
N ARG A 15 -15.26 -1.79 5.66
CA ARG A 15 -14.83 -2.63 6.79
C ARG A 15 -15.06 -4.11 6.58
N GLU A 16 -16.19 -4.49 6.00
CA GLU A 16 -16.54 -5.88 5.70
C GLU A 16 -15.61 -6.53 4.67
N LEU A 17 -14.93 -5.71 3.86
CA LEU A 17 -13.99 -6.18 2.84
C LEU A 17 -12.52 -5.96 3.24
N GLY A 18 -12.25 -5.34 4.41
CA GLY A 18 -10.90 -4.97 4.80
C GLY A 18 -10.21 -4.01 3.80
N ILE A 19 -10.96 -3.12 3.14
CA ILE A 19 -10.41 -2.17 2.15
C ILE A 19 -10.53 -0.74 2.65
N THR A 20 -9.48 0.05 2.45
CA THR A 20 -9.52 1.52 2.59
C THR A 20 -9.14 2.17 1.26
N ALA A 21 -10.05 2.95 0.69
CA ALA A 21 -9.78 3.77 -0.48
C ALA A 21 -9.39 5.19 -0.03
N TYR A 22 -8.41 5.78 -0.68
CA TYR A 22 -7.94 7.14 -0.46
C TYR A 22 -8.22 7.96 -1.70
N TYR A 23 -8.85 9.10 -1.50
CA TYR A 23 -9.18 10.07 -2.53
C TYR A 23 -8.39 11.34 -2.29
N SER A 24 -7.96 11.99 -3.36
CA SER A 24 -7.42 13.34 -3.33
C SER A 24 -8.43 14.28 -2.66
N ASP A 25 -7.98 15.05 -1.68
CA ASP A 25 -8.75 16.17 -1.12
C ASP A 25 -8.62 17.45 -1.98
N ARG A 26 -7.76 17.40 -3.01
CA ARG A 26 -7.69 18.40 -4.06
C ARG A 26 -8.94 18.27 -4.95
N THR A 27 -9.24 19.35 -5.67
CA THR A 27 -10.49 19.71 -6.35
C THR A 27 -11.20 18.64 -7.23
N ASP A 28 -10.59 17.48 -7.47
CA ASP A 28 -11.04 16.45 -8.41
C ASP A 28 -11.60 15.15 -7.78
N MET A 29 -11.52 14.97 -6.45
CA MET A 29 -11.94 13.72 -5.77
C MET A 29 -11.38 12.43 -6.42
N SER A 30 -10.21 12.51 -7.05
CA SER A 30 -9.60 11.37 -7.74
C SER A 30 -9.18 10.27 -6.76
N LEU A 31 -9.36 9.00 -7.13
CA LEU A 31 -8.84 7.87 -6.34
C LEU A 31 -7.32 7.86 -6.45
N VAL A 32 -6.61 8.00 -5.32
CA VAL A 32 -5.15 8.09 -5.27
C VAL A 32 -4.50 6.86 -4.69
N ALA A 33 -5.20 6.10 -3.84
CA ALA A 33 -4.69 4.83 -3.37
C ALA A 33 -5.79 3.87 -2.89
N VAL A 34 -5.48 2.58 -2.86
CA VAL A 34 -6.28 1.55 -2.20
C VAL A 34 -5.36 0.72 -1.31
N ALA A 35 -5.68 0.66 -0.02
CA ALA A 35 -4.96 -0.18 0.93
C ALA A 35 -5.80 -1.38 1.34
N VAL A 36 -5.16 -2.53 1.39
CA VAL A 36 -5.77 -3.81 1.78
C VAL A 36 -5.32 -4.17 3.18
N ASP A 37 -6.26 -4.31 4.10
CA ASP A 37 -5.99 -4.66 5.50
C ASP A 37 -5.25 -6.01 5.58
N PRO A 38 -4.17 -6.10 6.37
CA PRO A 38 -3.32 -7.29 6.39
C PRO A 38 -3.99 -8.52 7.02
N LEU A 39 -5.08 -8.36 7.80
CA LEU A 39 -5.71 -9.44 8.55
C LEU A 39 -7.13 -9.77 8.08
N SER A 40 -7.85 -8.75 7.61
CA SER A 40 -9.27 -8.85 7.22
C SER A 40 -9.50 -8.57 5.73
N GLY A 41 -8.48 -8.08 5.02
CA GLY A 41 -8.56 -7.81 3.59
C GLY A 41 -8.37 -9.07 2.74
N PRO A 42 -8.76 -9.01 1.46
CA PRO A 42 -8.50 -10.09 0.51
C PRO A 42 -7.00 -10.33 0.30
N GLN A 43 -6.64 -11.57 -0.02
CA GLN A 43 -5.30 -11.87 -0.51
C GLN A 43 -5.10 -11.25 -1.89
N VAL A 44 -4.17 -10.30 -2.00
CA VAL A 44 -3.70 -9.83 -3.31
C VAL A 44 -2.52 -10.69 -3.74
N THR A 45 -2.48 -11.04 -5.02
CA THR A 45 -1.37 -11.80 -5.61
C THR A 45 -0.73 -11.04 -6.76
N PHE A 46 0.59 -11.13 -6.88
CA PHE A 46 1.35 -10.55 -7.99
C PHE A 46 2.45 -11.52 -8.42
N GLY A 47 2.45 -11.93 -9.70
CA GLY A 47 3.41 -12.93 -10.18
C GLY A 47 3.31 -14.28 -9.47
N GLY A 48 2.12 -14.62 -8.96
CA GLY A 48 1.87 -15.84 -8.18
C GLY A 48 2.18 -15.72 -6.68
N GLU A 49 2.82 -14.63 -6.24
CA GLU A 49 3.15 -14.40 -4.83
C GLU A 49 2.04 -13.66 -4.11
N GLY A 50 1.77 -14.03 -2.85
CA GLY A 50 0.79 -13.33 -2.03
C GLY A 50 1.38 -12.08 -1.39
N LEU A 51 0.69 -10.94 -1.46
CA LEU A 51 1.17 -9.66 -0.89
C LEU A 51 0.43 -9.20 0.36
N THR A 52 -0.78 -9.67 0.61
CA THR A 52 -1.52 -9.33 1.83
C THR A 52 -1.09 -10.26 2.98
N GLY A 53 -0.93 -9.70 4.18
CA GLY A 53 -0.78 -10.48 5.40
C GLY A 53 0.51 -11.29 5.49
N ARG A 54 1.55 -10.94 4.73
CA ARG A 54 2.82 -11.66 4.72
C ARG A 54 3.84 -11.04 5.66
N PRO A 55 4.61 -11.85 6.41
CA PRO A 55 5.74 -11.33 7.17
C PRO A 55 6.87 -10.87 6.22
N PRO A 56 7.77 -9.98 6.67
CA PRO A 56 8.89 -9.50 5.86
C PRO A 56 9.71 -10.63 5.24
N SER A 57 10.02 -11.67 6.02
CA SER A 57 10.79 -12.83 5.55
C SER A 57 10.15 -13.61 4.40
N GLU A 58 8.82 -13.56 4.24
CA GLU A 58 8.12 -14.16 3.09
C GLU A 58 8.11 -13.22 1.88
N LEU A 59 8.24 -11.91 2.11
CA LEU A 59 8.25 -10.90 1.04
C LEU A 59 9.64 -10.63 0.47
N ASP A 60 10.71 -10.77 1.26
CA ASP A 60 12.08 -10.47 0.82
C ASP A 60 12.42 -11.16 -0.53
N PRO A 61 12.13 -12.46 -0.75
CA PRO A 61 12.41 -13.11 -2.03
C PRO A 61 11.62 -12.55 -3.22
N TRP A 62 10.44 -11.98 -2.96
CA TRP A 62 9.62 -11.33 -3.98
C TRP A 62 10.14 -9.93 -4.28
N ILE A 63 10.51 -9.16 -3.24
CA ILE A 63 11.10 -7.83 -3.37
C ILE A 63 12.39 -7.91 -4.20
N ASP A 64 13.29 -8.83 -3.84
CA ASP A 64 14.55 -9.06 -4.56
C ASP A 64 14.27 -9.42 -6.02
N ARG A 65 13.32 -10.32 -6.27
CA ARG A 65 12.94 -10.72 -7.63
C ARG A 65 12.39 -9.56 -8.46
N MET A 66 11.55 -8.70 -7.88
CA MET A 66 11.00 -7.55 -8.61
C MET A 66 12.11 -6.55 -8.96
N ALA A 67 13.05 -6.33 -8.04
CA ALA A 67 14.22 -5.50 -8.30
C ALA A 67 15.11 -6.10 -9.41
N ASP A 68 15.35 -7.42 -9.39
CA ASP A 68 16.10 -8.14 -10.42
C ASP A 68 15.44 -8.08 -11.80
N LEU A 69 14.11 -8.00 -11.84
CA LEU A 69 13.33 -7.78 -13.07
C LEU A 69 13.39 -6.33 -13.59
N GLY A 70 14.06 -5.43 -12.86
CA GLY A 70 14.27 -4.04 -13.24
C GLY A 70 13.21 -3.06 -12.74
N HIS A 71 12.31 -3.49 -11.85
CA HIS A 71 11.35 -2.58 -11.21
C HIS A 71 12.04 -1.66 -10.21
N GLU A 72 11.59 -0.40 -10.13
CA GLU A 72 12.25 0.62 -9.31
C GLU A 72 11.91 0.43 -7.83
N LEU A 73 12.79 -0.26 -7.08
CA LEU A 73 12.67 -0.41 -5.64
C LEU A 73 13.09 0.87 -4.91
N LEU A 74 12.14 1.45 -4.18
CA LEU A 74 12.30 2.61 -3.31
C LEU A 74 11.93 2.23 -1.88
N PHE A 75 12.40 3.02 -0.92
CA PHE A 75 12.05 2.87 0.49
C PHE A 75 11.53 4.19 1.02
N THR A 76 10.34 4.16 1.63
CA THR A 76 9.80 5.30 2.37
C THR A 76 10.76 5.75 3.47
N SER A 77 10.55 6.94 4.01
CA SER A 77 11.36 7.46 5.12
C SER A 77 11.36 6.55 6.37
N ASN A 78 10.31 5.73 6.55
CA ASN A 78 10.21 4.69 7.59
C ASN A 78 10.55 3.27 7.11
N GLY A 79 11.27 3.13 6.00
CA GLY A 79 11.85 1.87 5.53
C GLY A 79 10.87 0.87 4.92
N GLN A 80 9.71 1.33 4.44
CA GLN A 80 8.72 0.48 3.78
C GLN A 80 9.06 0.34 2.29
N PRO A 81 9.15 -0.89 1.74
CA PRO A 81 9.50 -1.09 0.34
C PRO A 81 8.36 -0.68 -0.58
N SER A 82 8.71 -0.03 -1.69
CA SER A 82 7.79 0.48 -2.71
C SER A 82 8.37 0.23 -4.10
N PHE A 83 7.52 -0.15 -5.05
CA PHE A 83 7.83 -0.26 -6.47
C PHE A 83 7.03 0.80 -7.21
N ARG A 84 7.68 1.91 -7.56
CA ARG A 84 7.00 3.11 -8.10
C ARG A 84 6.28 2.80 -9.40
N ASP A 85 6.98 2.14 -10.32
CA ASP A 85 6.49 1.79 -11.66
C ASP A 85 5.35 0.77 -11.61
N LEU A 86 5.30 -0.05 -10.57
CA LEU A 86 4.19 -0.96 -10.30
C LEU A 86 3.03 -0.30 -9.53
N GLY A 87 3.25 0.89 -8.97
CA GLY A 87 2.30 1.54 -8.06
C GLY A 87 2.02 0.71 -6.81
N ILE A 88 3.01 0.00 -6.26
CA ILE A 88 2.84 -0.87 -5.09
C ILE A 88 3.72 -0.35 -3.95
N LEU A 89 3.11 -0.07 -2.79
CA LEU A 89 3.78 0.14 -1.52
C LEU A 89 3.43 -1.00 -0.56
N LEU A 90 4.44 -1.67 -0.02
CA LEU A 90 4.27 -2.72 0.98
C LEU A 90 4.42 -2.12 2.38
N HIS A 91 3.30 -1.73 2.98
CA HIS A 91 3.31 -1.19 4.34
C HIS A 91 3.25 -2.33 5.38
N LEU A 92 4.35 -2.60 6.04
CA LEU A 92 4.47 -3.56 7.13
C LEU A 92 3.84 -3.01 8.42
N ARG A 93 2.80 -3.68 8.89
CA ARG A 93 2.03 -3.31 10.08
C ARG A 93 2.37 -4.22 11.25
N PRO A 94 2.87 -3.67 12.37
CA PRO A 94 3.04 -4.46 13.60
C PRO A 94 1.72 -5.04 14.10
N ASN A 95 1.76 -6.29 14.55
CA ASN A 95 0.67 -7.01 15.20
C ASN A 95 1.29 -7.98 16.23
N GLY A 96 1.44 -7.51 17.46
CA GLY A 96 2.22 -8.20 18.48
C GLY A 96 3.70 -8.24 18.12
N ASP A 97 4.31 -9.43 18.22
CA ASP A 97 5.75 -9.64 17.97
C ASP A 97 6.11 -9.77 16.48
N ARG A 98 5.13 -9.63 15.58
CA ARG A 98 5.31 -9.79 14.13
C ARG A 98 4.78 -8.58 13.37
N ALA A 99 5.30 -8.36 12.18
CA ALA A 99 4.74 -7.41 11.23
C ALA A 99 4.12 -8.17 10.04
N TYR A 100 3.04 -7.63 9.49
CA TYR A 100 2.36 -8.20 8.32
C TYR A 100 2.14 -7.14 7.26
N SER A 101 2.28 -7.52 6.01
CA SER A 101 2.17 -6.61 4.88
C SER A 101 0.74 -6.20 4.58
N ARG A 102 0.57 -4.89 4.51
CA ARG A 102 -0.63 -4.19 4.04
C ARG A 102 -0.28 -3.60 2.67
N PRO A 103 -0.60 -4.26 1.55
CA PRO A 103 -0.31 -3.71 0.24
C PRO A 103 -1.18 -2.48 0.00
N ILE A 104 -0.54 -1.43 -0.51
CA ILE A 104 -1.15 -0.16 -0.89
C ILE A 104 -0.89 0.04 -2.38
N PHE A 105 -1.95 0.11 -3.15
CA PHE A 105 -1.91 0.38 -4.59
C PHE A 105 -2.06 1.86 -4.82
N LEU A 106 -1.10 2.47 -5.51
CA LEU A 106 -1.02 3.90 -5.79
C LEU A 106 -1.61 4.18 -7.17
N GLY A 107 -2.49 5.19 -7.27
CA GLY A 107 -2.96 5.73 -8.54
C GLY A 107 -1.84 6.53 -9.22
N GLY A 108 -1.66 6.34 -10.54
CA GLY A 108 -0.44 6.73 -11.28
C GLY A 108 0.14 8.12 -10.93
N ARG A 109 -0.65 9.19 -11.05
CA ARG A 109 -0.14 10.55 -10.77
C ARG A 109 0.34 10.75 -9.32
N TRP A 110 -0.19 9.98 -8.37
CA TRP A 110 0.23 10.02 -6.97
C TRP A 110 1.51 9.21 -6.72
N ALA A 111 1.66 8.06 -7.40
CA ALA A 111 2.90 7.27 -7.37
C ALA A 111 4.11 8.10 -7.86
N ASP A 112 3.88 9.03 -8.79
CA ASP A 112 4.93 9.87 -9.34
C ASP A 112 5.31 11.05 -8.42
N MET A 113 4.32 11.72 -7.81
CA MET A 113 4.55 12.99 -7.11
C MET A 113 4.71 12.88 -5.59
N ASP A 114 3.97 11.99 -4.93
CA ASP A 114 3.72 12.07 -3.48
C ASP A 114 3.66 10.66 -2.83
N TRP A 115 4.44 9.70 -3.36
CA TRP A 115 4.40 8.29 -2.93
C TRP A 115 4.75 8.05 -1.44
N ASP A 116 5.56 8.91 -0.82
CA ASP A 116 5.91 8.88 0.62
C ASP A 116 4.95 9.71 1.49
N ALA A 117 4.05 10.50 0.89
CA ALA A 117 3.16 11.41 1.60
C ALA A 117 1.80 10.78 1.95
N LEU A 118 1.58 9.51 1.63
CA LEU A 118 0.36 8.84 2.04
C LEU A 118 0.30 8.76 3.57
N PRO A 119 -0.86 9.08 4.20
CA PRO A 119 -1.04 8.90 5.62
C PRO A 119 -1.15 7.39 5.90
N ILE A 120 0.01 6.76 6.03
CA ILE A 120 0.21 5.38 6.43
C ILE A 120 0.01 5.26 7.96
N GLY A 121 -1.17 5.66 8.43
CA GLY A 121 -1.69 5.26 9.73
C GLY A 121 -2.20 3.81 9.74
#